data_AF-A0A368XJ81-F1
#
_entry.id   AF-A0A368XJ81-F1
#
_cell.length_a   1.000
_cell.length_b   1.000
_cell.length_c   1.000
_cell.angle_alpha   90.00
_cell.angle_beta   90.00
_cell.angle_gamma   90.00
#
_symmetry.space_group_name_H-M   'P 1'
#
loop_
_entity.id
_entity.type
_entity.pdbx_description
1 polymer ?
#
loop_
_entity_poly.entity_id
_entity_poly.type
_entity_poly.pdbx_seq_one_letter_code
_entity_poly.pdbx_strand_id
1 'polypeptide(L)'
;MDKILKLYKLTNSLIEEAEKATSSEDREEVIEKINTLLDEREVLLKEIKAPFSEEETKKGQEIIELDGRLQKMLAIIFFDLKKEMRSVKKQKSSNEKYVNPYQKLSGHDGMFMDSKN
;
A
#
# COMPACT_ATOMS: atom_id res chain seq x y z
N MET A 1 7.25 -32.17 4.40
CA MET A 1 8.08 -30.95 4.55
C MET A 1 7.60 -30.22 5.77
N ASP A 2 8.51 -29.77 6.63
CA ASP A 2 8.19 -29.01 7.84
C ASP A 2 7.43 -27.71 7.47
N LYS A 3 6.21 -27.55 8.00
CA LYS A 3 5.34 -26.40 7.75
C LYS A 3 5.94 -25.12 8.31
N ILE A 4 6.67 -25.20 9.41
CA ILE A 4 7.36 -24.05 10.02
C ILE A 4 8.48 -23.59 9.11
N LEU A 5 9.26 -24.52 8.54
CA LEU A 5 10.26 -24.17 7.54
C LEU A 5 9.64 -23.51 6.29
N LYS A 6 8.47 -23.99 5.84
CA LYS A 6 7.75 -23.34 4.73
C LYS A 6 7.32 -21.92 5.10
N LEU A 7 6.82 -21.70 6.30
CA LEU A 7 6.43 -20.38 6.79
C LEU A 7 7.65 -19.44 6.87
N TYR A 8 8.77 -19.93 7.37
CA TYR A 8 10.03 -19.18 7.41
C TYR A 8 10.47 -18.72 6.02
N LYS A 9 10.47 -19.61 5.03
CA LYS A 9 10.83 -19.27 3.65
C LYS A 9 9.87 -18.24 3.07
N LEU A 10 8.57 -18.43 3.28
CA LEU A 10 7.53 -17.52 2.80
C LEU A 10 7.66 -16.12 3.40
N THR A 11 7.91 -16.02 4.72
CA THR A 11 8.15 -14.75 5.39
C THR A 11 9.40 -14.04 4.84
N ASN A 12 10.48 -14.77 4.53
CA ASN A 12 11.66 -14.16 3.89
C ASN A 12 11.36 -13.66 2.48
N SER A 13 10.66 -14.45 1.65
CA SER A 13 10.25 -14.01 0.30
C SER A 13 9.34 -12.78 0.34
N LEU A 14 8.46 -12.67 1.34
CA LEU A 14 7.65 -11.48 1.57
C LEU A 14 8.49 -10.25 1.91
N ILE A 15 9.53 -10.42 2.73
CA ILE A 15 10.46 -9.33 3.06
C ILE A 15 11.20 -8.87 1.80
N GLU A 16 11.76 -9.79 1.02
CA GLU A 16 12.46 -9.46 -0.24
C GLU A 16 11.57 -8.70 -1.21
N GLU A 17 10.31 -9.12 -1.34
CA GLU A 17 9.35 -8.45 -2.24
C GLU A 17 8.92 -7.08 -1.70
N ALA A 18 8.75 -6.95 -0.38
CA ALA A 18 8.48 -5.67 0.27
C ALA A 18 9.65 -4.68 0.13
N GLU A 19 10.91 -5.15 0.10
CA GLU A 19 12.07 -4.28 -0.19
C GLU A 19 12.02 -3.75 -1.62
N LYS A 20 11.69 -4.60 -2.60
CA LYS A 20 11.55 -4.19 -4.00
C LYS A 20 10.44 -3.14 -4.18
N ALA A 21 9.35 -3.25 -3.43
CA ALA A 21 8.22 -2.32 -3.51
C ALA A 21 8.59 -0.87 -3.19
N THR A 22 9.70 -0.66 -2.46
CA THR A 22 10.21 0.67 -2.12
C THR A 22 11.13 1.28 -3.18
N SER A 23 11.66 0.46 -4.10
CA SER A 23 12.70 0.87 -5.06
C SER A 23 12.31 0.67 -6.53
N SER A 24 11.25 -0.07 -6.84
CA SER A 24 10.87 -0.46 -8.21
C SER A 24 9.93 0.55 -8.88
N GLU A 25 10.10 0.74 -10.19
CA GLU A 25 9.11 1.42 -11.05
C GLU A 25 7.84 0.57 -11.25
N ASP A 26 7.96 -0.77 -11.19
CA ASP A 26 6.85 -1.73 -11.35
C ASP A 26 6.15 -2.05 -10.02
N ARG A 27 5.81 -1.00 -9.26
CA ARG A 27 5.30 -1.14 -7.90
C ARG A 27 3.96 -1.90 -7.82
N GLU A 28 3.14 -1.82 -8.85
CA GLU A 28 1.83 -2.48 -8.91
C GLU A 28 1.97 -4.01 -8.95
N GLU A 29 2.83 -4.53 -9.83
CA GLU A 29 3.13 -5.97 -9.92
C GLU A 29 3.73 -6.50 -8.62
N VAL A 30 4.64 -5.75 -8.01
CA VAL A 30 5.24 -6.11 -6.72
C VAL A 30 4.17 -6.19 -5.61
N ILE A 31 3.22 -5.26 -5.58
CA ILE A 31 2.11 -5.28 -4.61
C ILE A 31 1.19 -6.49 -4.83
N GLU A 32 0.86 -6.83 -6.08
CA GLU A 32 0.07 -8.02 -6.38
C GLU A 32 0.75 -9.30 -5.90
N LYS A 33 2.07 -9.40 -6.10
CA LYS A 33 2.87 -10.52 -5.63
C LYS A 33 2.92 -10.59 -4.10
N ILE A 34 3.07 -9.46 -3.41
CA ILE A 34 2.99 -9.39 -1.95
C ILE A 34 1.62 -9.91 -1.47
N ASN A 35 0.52 -9.48 -2.09
CA ASN A 35 -0.82 -9.95 -1.70
C ASN A 35 -0.96 -11.46 -1.89
N THR A 36 -0.49 -12.00 -3.02
CA THR A 36 -0.51 -13.44 -3.28
C THR A 36 0.27 -14.22 -2.20
N LEU A 37 1.46 -13.75 -1.83
CA LEU A 37 2.26 -14.36 -0.78
C LEU A 37 1.62 -14.25 0.61
N LEU A 38 0.88 -13.16 0.89
CA LEU A 38 0.11 -13.00 2.13
C LEU A 38 -1.06 -14.00 2.21
N ASP A 39 -1.77 -14.23 1.10
CA ASP A 39 -2.86 -15.21 1.03
C ASP A 39 -2.33 -16.64 1.27
N GLU A 40 -1.21 -17.00 0.62
CA GLU A 40 -0.53 -18.27 0.87
C GLU A 40 -0.11 -18.44 2.33
N ARG A 41 0.34 -17.34 2.96
CA ARG A 41 0.75 -17.31 4.36
C ARG A 41 -0.43 -17.54 5.29
N GLU A 42 -1.58 -16.94 5.01
CA GLU A 42 -2.79 -17.12 5.81
C GLU A 42 -3.25 -18.58 5.80
N VAL A 43 -3.25 -19.22 4.63
CA VAL A 43 -3.59 -20.64 4.49
C VAL A 43 -2.61 -21.49 5.29
N LEU A 44 -1.31 -21.25 5.16
CA LEU A 44 -0.28 -22.03 5.86
C LEU A 44 -0.37 -21.90 7.38
N LEU A 45 -0.65 -20.71 7.90
CA LEU A 45 -0.80 -20.47 9.34
C LEU A 45 -1.97 -21.26 9.95
N LYS A 46 -3.09 -21.41 9.22
CA LYS A 46 -4.24 -22.21 9.67
C LYS A 46 -3.92 -23.70 9.82
N GLU A 47 -2.89 -24.18 9.11
CA GLU A 47 -2.47 -25.58 9.13
C GLU A 47 -1.43 -25.90 10.20
N ILE A 48 -0.81 -24.89 10.82
CA ILE A 48 0.19 -25.05 11.87
C ILE A 48 -0.53 -25.26 13.20
N LYS A 49 -0.37 -26.46 13.79
CA LYS A 49 -1.01 -26.85 15.05
C LYS A 49 -0.01 -27.58 15.92
N ALA A 50 -0.14 -27.40 17.23
CA ALA A 50 0.63 -28.11 18.25
C ALA A 50 0.35 -29.63 18.20
N PRO A 51 1.25 -30.49 18.72
CA PRO A 51 2.49 -30.16 19.43
C PRO A 51 3.66 -29.79 18.51
N PHE A 52 4.54 -28.91 18.99
CA PHE A 52 5.77 -28.51 18.29
C PHE A 52 7.00 -29.17 18.90
N SER A 53 7.95 -29.54 18.06
CA SER A 53 9.29 -29.95 18.49
C SER A 53 10.12 -28.76 18.98
N GLU A 54 11.25 -29.05 19.65
CA GLU A 54 12.16 -28.00 20.12
C GLU A 54 12.76 -27.20 18.95
N GLU A 55 13.07 -27.86 17.83
CA GLU A 55 13.58 -27.23 16.61
C GLU A 55 12.53 -26.29 15.99
N GLU A 56 11.29 -26.76 15.87
CA GLU A 56 10.14 -25.96 15.41
C GLU A 56 9.90 -24.74 16.30
N THR A 57 10.06 -24.90 17.62
CA THR A 57 9.90 -23.79 18.58
C THR A 57 10.99 -22.73 18.39
N LYS A 58 12.26 -23.13 18.25
CA LYS A 58 13.37 -22.21 17.97
C LYS A 58 13.16 -21.48 16.65
N LYS A 59 12.77 -22.21 15.60
CA LYS A 59 12.49 -21.61 14.29
C LYS A 59 11.29 -20.66 14.32
N GLY A 60 10.26 -20.99 15.11
CA GLY A 60 9.12 -20.12 15.35
C GLY A 60 9.51 -18.77 15.97
N GLN A 61 10.49 -18.75 16.87
CA GLN A 61 11.01 -17.50 17.45
C GLN A 61 11.68 -16.62 16.39
N GLU A 62 12.50 -17.20 15.51
CA GLU A 62 13.08 -16.46 14.37
C GLU A 62 12.00 -15.88 13.45
N ILE A 63 10.92 -16.63 13.19
CA ILE A 63 9.80 -16.16 12.37
C ILE A 63 9.11 -14.96 13.01
N ILE A 64 8.93 -14.94 14.33
CA ILE A 64 8.32 -13.81 15.05
C ILE A 64 9.14 -12.53 14.87
N GLU A 65 10.47 -12.63 14.92
CA GLU A 65 11.35 -11.47 14.67
C GLU A 65 11.23 -10.96 13.23
N LEU A 66 11.24 -11.87 12.26
CA LEU A 66 11.07 -11.54 10.84
C LEU A 66 9.69 -10.93 10.56
N ASP A 67 8.65 -11.45 11.18
CA ASP A 67 7.28 -10.90 11.11
C ASP A 67 7.24 -9.45 11.59
N GLY A 68 7.92 -9.13 12.69
CA GLY A 68 8.00 -7.77 13.21
C GLY A 68 8.68 -6.81 12.22
N ARG A 69 9.69 -7.27 11.48
CA ARG A 69 10.32 -6.50 10.39
C ARG A 69 9.36 -6.33 9.22
N LEU A 70 8.75 -7.42 8.77
CA LEU A 70 7.80 -7.42 7.65
C LEU A 70 6.63 -6.47 7.89
N GLN A 71 6.04 -6.50 9.09
CA GLN A 71 4.94 -5.61 9.47
C GLN A 71 5.31 -4.12 9.33
N LYS A 72 6.51 -3.73 9.76
CA LYS A 72 6.99 -2.35 9.62
C LYS A 72 7.09 -1.94 8.16
N MET A 73 7.60 -2.83 7.31
CA MET A 73 7.76 -2.56 5.88
C MET A 73 6.41 -2.43 5.17
N LEU A 74 5.47 -3.36 5.43
CA LEU A 74 4.12 -3.28 4.89
C LEU A 74 3.39 -2.01 5.34
N ALA A 75 3.60 -1.57 6.59
CA ALA A 75 3.04 -0.31 7.09
C ALA A 75 3.57 0.91 6.34
N ILE A 76 4.87 0.93 6.01
CA ILE A 76 5.49 2.00 5.19
C ILE A 76 4.86 2.01 3.79
N ILE A 77 4.82 0.85 3.12
CA ILE A 77 4.23 0.72 1.78
C ILE A 77 2.78 1.22 1.78
N PHE A 78 1.99 0.80 2.77
CA PHE A 78 0.59 1.23 2.90
C PHE A 78 0.43 2.73 3.17
N PHE A 79 1.33 3.31 3.96
CA PHE A 79 1.34 4.75 4.21
C PHE A 79 1.62 5.54 2.93
N ASP A 80 2.60 5.11 2.14
CA ASP A 80 2.97 5.75 0.89
C ASP A 80 1.83 5.67 -0.14
N LEU A 81 1.20 4.50 -0.28
CA LEU A 81 0.00 4.33 -1.11
C LEU A 81 -1.12 5.30 -0.70
N LYS A 82 -1.40 5.43 0.60
CA LYS A 82 -2.40 6.40 1.10
C LYS A 82 -2.05 7.84 0.74
N LYS A 83 -0.76 8.21 0.83
CA LYS A 83 -0.29 9.55 0.50
C LYS A 83 -0.48 9.86 -0.99
N GLU A 84 -0.18 8.90 -1.86
CA GLU A 84 -0.39 9.01 -3.31
C GLU A 84 -1.86 9.18 -3.65
N MET A 85 -2.75 8.36 -3.09
CA MET A 85 -4.20 8.49 -3.30
C MET A 85 -4.72 9.89 -2.92
N ARG A 86 -4.19 10.48 -1.84
CA ARG A 86 -4.55 11.85 -1.43
C ARG A 86 -4.05 12.89 -2.42
N SER A 87 -2.83 12.73 -2.94
CA SER A 87 -2.25 13.63 -3.95
C SER A 87 -3.07 13.65 -5.24
N VAL A 88 -3.44 12.48 -5.76
CA VAL A 88 -4.28 12.34 -6.96
C VAL A 88 -5.62 13.06 -6.79
N LYS A 89 -6.28 12.89 -5.63
CA LYS A 89 -7.54 13.60 -5.30
C LYS A 89 -7.35 15.12 -5.28
N LYS A 90 -6.25 15.61 -4.68
CA LYS A 90 -5.95 17.04 -4.61
C LYS A 90 -5.72 17.63 -6.00
N GLN A 91 -4.98 16.94 -6.87
CA GLN A 91 -4.75 17.38 -8.24
C GLN A 91 -6.06 17.50 -9.03
N LYS A 92 -6.95 16.51 -8.95
CA LYS A 92 -8.29 16.57 -9.58
C LYS A 92 -9.09 17.78 -9.10
N SER A 93 -9.17 18.00 -7.79
CA SER A 93 -9.90 19.14 -7.21
C SER A 93 -9.30 20.51 -7.58
N SER A 94 -7.99 20.59 -7.76
CA SER A 94 -7.30 21.82 -8.17
C SER A 94 -7.52 22.11 -9.65
N ASN A 95 -7.54 21.07 -10.49
CA ASN A 95 -7.77 21.21 -11.93
C ASN A 95 -9.22 21.64 -12.22
N GLU A 96 -10.21 21.08 -11.53
CA GLU A 96 -11.62 21.52 -11.65
C GLU A 96 -11.83 22.99 -11.24
N LYS A 97 -11.13 23.47 -10.21
CA LYS A 97 -11.17 24.88 -9.79
C LYS A 97 -10.52 25.84 -10.79
N TYR A 98 -9.54 25.37 -11.56
CA TYR A 98 -8.86 26.17 -12.58
C TYR A 98 -9.56 26.14 -13.95
N VAL A 99 -10.34 25.10 -14.24
CA VAL A 99 -11.13 25.00 -15.49
C VAL A 99 -12.38 25.90 -15.44
N ASN A 100 -12.79 26.39 -14.26
CA ASN A 100 -13.93 27.30 -14.17
C ASN A 100 -13.72 28.60 -13.35
N PRO A 101 -12.78 29.49 -13.73
CA PRO A 101 -12.61 30.80 -13.10
C PRO A 101 -13.76 31.77 -13.43
N TYR A 102 -14.55 31.48 -14.48
CA TYR A 102 -15.55 32.39 -15.04
C TYR A 102 -17.01 31.98 -14.78
N GLN A 103 -17.29 30.78 -14.25
CA GLN A 103 -18.68 30.39 -13.93
C GLN A 103 -19.33 31.31 -12.89
N LYS A 104 -18.54 31.91 -12.00
CA LYS A 104 -19.05 32.84 -10.98
C LYS A 104 -19.24 34.28 -11.48
N LEU A 105 -18.81 34.60 -12.71
CA LEU A 105 -18.99 35.94 -13.30
C LEU A 105 -20.21 36.02 -14.23
N SER A 106 -20.91 34.92 -14.50
CA SER A 106 -22.09 34.92 -15.38
C SER A 106 -23.42 35.23 -14.67
N GLY A 107 -23.38 35.77 -13.44
CA GLY A 107 -24.55 35.91 -12.57
C GLY A 107 -24.76 37.26 -11.90
N HIS A 108 -24.04 38.32 -12.28
CA HIS A 108 -24.33 39.65 -11.76
C HIS A 108 -24.14 40.73 -12.82
N ASP A 109 -25.27 41.11 -13.40
CA ASP A 109 -25.58 42.43 -13.93
C ASP A 109 -24.70 42.96 -15.08
N GLY A 110 -25.08 42.59 -16.30
CA GLY A 110 -24.57 43.22 -17.52
C GLY A 110 -25.12 44.63 -17.67
N MET A 111 -24.55 45.60 -16.97
CA MET A 111 -24.77 47.02 -17.23
C MET A 111 -23.56 47.60 -17.95
N PHE A 112 -23.64 47.62 -19.29
CA PHE A 112 -22.77 48.45 -20.13
C PHE A 112 -23.16 49.92 -19.90
N MET A 113 -22.34 50.68 -19.18
CA MET A 113 -22.40 52.14 -19.23
C MET A 113 -21.63 52.63 -20.46
N ASP A 114 -22.33 52.75 -21.58
CA ASP A 114 -21.96 53.71 -22.62
C ASP A 114 -22.72 55.01 -22.32
N SER A 115 -22.04 55.99 -21.73
CA SER A 115 -22.51 57.37 -21.75
C SER A 115 -21.34 58.26 -22.10
N LYS A 116 -21.22 58.42 -23.42
CA LYS A 116 -20.49 59.42 -24.17
C LYS A 116 -20.95 60.84 -23.77
N ASN A 117 -20.05 61.62 -23.18
CA ASN A 117 -19.78 63.06 -23.38
C ASN A 117 -18.97 63.63 -22.21
#